data_AF-A0A1E7GK19-F1
#
_entry.id   AF-A0A1E7GK19-F1
#
_cell.length_a   1.000
_cell.length_b   1.000
_cell.length_c   1.000
_cell.angle_alpha   90.00
_cell.angle_beta   90.00
_cell.angle_gamma   90.00
#
_symmetry.space_group_name_H-M   'P 1'
#
loop_
_entity.id
_entity.type
_entity.pdbx_description
1 polymer ?
#
loop_
_entity_poly.entity_id
_entity_poly.type
_entity_poly.pdbx_seq_one_letter_code
_entity_poly.pdbx_strand_id
1 'polypeptide(L)'
;DDFNEDWVDYVKGVEGIGEMTDEHQKVIDALQEYYKKNGIAPMVRILSKTTGFPLKRIYELFPSGPGKGACKMAGLPKPTGCV
;
A
#
# COMPACT_ATOMS: atom_id res chain seq x y z
N ASP A 1 12.05 -2.89 13.08
CA ASP A 1 11.06 -3.82 12.50
C ASP A 1 9.68 -3.52 13.07
N ASP A 2 9.06 -2.41 12.67
CA ASP A 2 7.81 -1.88 13.28
C ASP A 2 6.56 -2.10 12.42
N PHE A 3 6.57 -3.11 11.54
CA PHE A 3 5.37 -3.54 10.82
C PHE A 3 4.78 -4.76 11.53
N ASN A 4 3.66 -4.55 12.24
CA ASN A 4 2.91 -5.57 12.95
C ASN A 4 1.41 -5.51 12.58
N GLU A 5 0.63 -6.51 13.00
CA GLU A 5 -0.81 -6.56 12.72
C GLU A 5 -1.54 -5.35 13.33
N ASP A 6 -1.10 -4.85 14.49
CA ASP A 6 -1.66 -3.66 15.14
C ASP A 6 -1.54 -2.39 14.27
N TRP A 7 -0.44 -2.25 13.52
CA TRP A 7 -0.25 -1.15 12.58
C TRP A 7 -1.27 -1.20 11.44
N VAL A 8 -1.52 -2.40 10.90
CA VAL A 8 -2.49 -2.59 9.82
C VAL A 8 -3.90 -2.21 10.31
N ASP A 9 -4.28 -2.65 11.50
CA ASP A 9 -5.58 -2.34 12.09
C ASP A 9 -5.75 -0.85 12.41
N TYR A 10 -4.70 -0.19 12.90
CA TYR A 10 -4.71 1.25 13.08
C TYR A 10 -4.90 1.99 11.73
N VAL A 11 -4.13 1.60 10.71
CA VAL A 11 -4.20 2.26 9.39
C VAL A 11 -5.55 2.01 8.72
N LYS A 12 -6.18 0.84 8.90
CA LYS A 12 -7.56 0.60 8.40
C LYS A 12 -8.54 1.64 8.88
N GLY A 13 -8.55 1.92 10.19
CA GLY A 13 -9.44 2.92 10.78
C GLY A 13 -9.17 4.33 10.23
N VAL A 14 -7.90 4.69 10.04
CA VAL A 14 -7.49 6.00 9.50
C VAL A 14 -7.82 6.15 8.01
N GLU A 15 -7.69 5.07 7.24
CA GLU A 15 -7.91 5.06 5.79
C GLU A 15 -9.37 4.78 5.39
N GLY A 16 -10.23 4.44 6.36
CA GLY A 16 -11.64 4.11 6.11
C GLY A 16 -11.81 2.76 5.42
N ILE A 17 -10.89 1.83 5.64
CA ILE A 17 -10.95 0.47 5.09
C ILE A 17 -11.70 -0.39 6.10
N GLY A 18 -12.90 -0.86 5.72
CA GLY A 18 -13.75 -1.64 6.61
C GLY A 18 -13.18 -3.02 6.95
N GLU A 19 -12.77 -3.77 5.92
CA GLU A 19 -12.20 -5.11 6.08
C GLU A 19 -10.92 -5.27 5.28
N MET A 20 -9.94 -5.97 5.85
CA MET A 20 -8.78 -6.43 5.09
C MET A 20 -9.23 -7.57 4.19
N THR A 21 -8.99 -7.43 2.90
CA THR A 21 -9.18 -8.52 1.95
C THR A 21 -7.82 -9.00 1.43
N ASP A 22 -7.81 -10.19 0.81
CA ASP A 22 -6.61 -10.73 0.15
C ASP A 22 -6.05 -9.76 -0.90
N GLU A 23 -6.90 -8.93 -1.52
CA GLU A 23 -6.46 -7.92 -2.47
C GLU A 23 -5.67 -6.79 -1.79
N HIS A 24 -6.05 -6.38 -0.58
CA HIS A 24 -5.27 -5.41 0.21
C HIS A 24 -3.91 -6.00 0.56
N GLN A 25 -3.90 -7.25 1.05
CA GLN A 25 -2.68 -7.95 1.42
C GLN A 25 -1.73 -8.06 0.23
N LYS A 26 -2.25 -8.44 -0.94
CA LYS A 26 -1.46 -8.55 -2.18
C LYS A 26 -0.79 -7.23 -2.59
N VAL A 27 -1.47 -6.10 -2.40
CA VAL A 27 -0.90 -4.77 -2.69
C VAL A 27 0.20 -4.42 -1.70
N ILE A 28 -0.01 -4.71 -0.41
CA ILE A 28 0.97 -4.47 0.65
C ILE A 28 2.22 -5.31 0.44
N ASP A 29 2.05 -6.60 0.18
CA ASP A 29 3.16 -7.53 -0.06
C ASP A 29 3.98 -7.08 -1.27
N ALA A 30 3.32 -6.69 -2.37
CA ALA A 30 3.99 -6.16 -3.56
C ALA A 30 4.79 -4.88 -3.26
N LEU A 31 4.29 -3.99 -2.39
CA LEU A 31 4.98 -2.78 -1.96
C LEU A 31 6.20 -3.12 -1.09
N GLN A 32 6.04 -4.02 -0.13
CA GLN A 32 7.11 -4.45 0.78
C GLN A 32 8.22 -5.19 0.04
N GLU A 33 7.89 -6.12 -0.85
CA GLU A 33 8.86 -6.83 -1.68
C GLU A 33 9.64 -5.87 -2.57
N TYR A 34 8.94 -4.94 -3.23
CA TYR A 34 9.60 -3.97 -4.08
C TYR A 34 10.52 -3.05 -3.28
N TYR A 35 10.09 -2.60 -2.10
CA TYR A 35 10.89 -1.76 -1.20
C TYR A 35 12.11 -2.52 -0.67
N LYS A 36 11.95 -3.76 -0.21
CA LYS A 36 13.07 -4.61 0.23
C LYS A 36 14.12 -4.80 -0.87
N LYS A 37 13.69 -4.88 -2.13
CA LYS A 37 14.58 -5.10 -3.27
C LYS A 37 15.25 -3.81 -3.79
N ASN A 38 14.53 -2.69 -3.82
CA ASN A 38 14.98 -1.46 -4.50
C ASN A 38 15.27 -0.29 -3.54
N GLY A 39 14.86 -0.39 -2.27
CA GLY A 39 14.98 0.68 -1.27
C GLY A 39 14.01 1.85 -1.47
N ILE A 40 13.10 1.77 -2.43
CA ILE A 40 12.13 2.83 -2.77
C ILE A 40 10.74 2.24 -3.04
N ALA A 41 9.70 3.06 -2.88
CA ALA A 41 8.34 2.67 -3.25
C ALA A 41 8.21 2.54 -4.79
N PRO A 42 7.47 1.54 -5.31
CA PRO A 42 7.26 1.41 -6.75
C PRO A 42 6.39 2.53 -7.29
N MET A 43 6.61 2.88 -8.56
CA MET A 43 5.64 3.68 -9.31
C MET A 43 4.30 2.96 -9.41
N VAL A 44 3.20 3.72 -9.41
CA VAL A 44 1.83 3.20 -9.54
C VAL A 44 1.68 2.22 -10.72
N ARG A 45 2.35 2.49 -11.84
CA ARG A 45 2.33 1.62 -13.03
C ARG A 45 2.99 0.26 -12.79
N ILE A 46 4.04 0.21 -11.98
CA ILE A 46 4.70 -1.06 -11.58
C ILE A 46 3.78 -1.80 -10.62
N LEU A 47 3.22 -1.10 -9.62
CA LEU A 47 2.30 -1.68 -8.65
C LEU A 47 1.11 -2.35 -9.34
N SER A 48 0.45 -1.66 -10.28
CA SER A 48 -0.65 -2.23 -11.08
C SER A 48 -0.23 -3.43 -11.90
N LYS A 49 0.99 -3.45 -12.47
CA LYS A 49 1.51 -4.61 -13.21
C LYS A 49 1.80 -5.80 -12.31
N THR A 50 2.43 -5.57 -11.15
CA THR A 50 2.80 -6.63 -10.21
C THR A 50 1.58 -7.25 -9.54
N THR A 51 0.63 -6.42 -9.12
CA THR A 51 -0.59 -6.89 -8.45
C THR A 51 -1.63 -7.43 -9.43
N GLY A 52 -1.58 -6.97 -10.69
CA GLY A 52 -2.60 -7.22 -11.72
C GLY A 52 -3.83 -6.32 -11.57
N PHE A 53 -3.82 -5.38 -10.61
CA PHE A 53 -4.97 -4.52 -10.36
C PHE A 53 -4.90 -3.22 -11.15
N PRO A 54 -6.00 -2.81 -11.82
CA PRO A 54 -6.07 -1.50 -12.43
C PRO A 54 -6.00 -0.42 -11.34
N LEU A 55 -5.50 0.77 -11.69
CA LEU A 55 -5.37 1.88 -10.74
C LEU A 55 -6.69 2.19 -10.02
N LYS A 56 -7.81 2.13 -10.75
CA LYS A 56 -9.15 2.32 -10.18
C LYS A 56 -9.43 1.34 -9.03
N ARG A 57 -9.08 0.06 -9.19
CA ARG A 57 -9.26 -0.97 -8.14
C ARG A 57 -8.39 -0.66 -6.91
N ILE A 58 -7.18 -0.15 -7.11
CA ILE A 58 -6.31 0.25 -6.00
C ILE A 58 -6.91 1.43 -5.21
N TYR A 59 -7.60 2.37 -5.87
CA TYR A 59 -8.33 3.43 -5.17
C TYR A 59 -9.60 2.94 -4.46
N GLU A 60 -10.24 1.89 -4.97
CA GLU A 60 -11.38 1.24 -4.30
C GLU A 60 -10.93 0.51 -3.03
N LEU A 61 -9.75 -0.14 -3.07
CA LEU A 61 -9.14 -0.80 -1.91
C LEU A 61 -8.57 0.23 -0.92
N PHE A 62 -7.87 1.25 -1.42
CA PHE A 62 -7.24 2.29 -0.61
C PHE A 62 -7.83 3.65 -0.97
N PRO A 63 -8.80 4.18 -0.20
CA PRO A 63 -9.47 5.44 -0.53
C PRO A 63 -8.53 6.64 -0.61
N SER A 64 -7.46 6.71 0.20
CA SER A 64 -6.43 7.75 0.05
C SER A 64 -5.45 7.49 -1.10
N GLY A 65 -5.65 6.43 -1.88
CA GLY A 65 -4.82 6.02 -3.00
C GLY A 65 -3.56 5.24 -2.61
N PRO A 66 -2.79 4.78 -3.62
CA PRO A 66 -1.63 3.92 -3.44
C PRO A 66 -0.51 4.56 -2.60
N GLY A 67 -0.27 5.86 -2.76
CA GLY A 67 0.83 6.54 -2.08
C GLY A 67 0.56 6.84 -0.60
N LYS A 68 -0.64 7.32 -0.27
CA LYS A 68 -0.98 7.70 1.11
C LYS A 68 -1.59 6.55 1.91
N GLY A 69 -2.42 5.74 1.27
CA GLY A 69 -3.07 4.59 1.90
C GLY A 69 -2.18 3.35 1.84
N ALA A 70 -1.92 2.83 0.64
CA ALA A 70 -1.23 1.55 0.49
C ALA A 70 0.23 1.58 0.98
N CYS A 71 1.04 2.58 0.65
CA CYS A 71 2.42 2.68 1.16
C CYS A 71 2.46 2.85 2.69
N LYS A 72 1.54 3.63 3.27
CA LYS A 72 1.44 3.76 4.73
C LYS A 72 1.07 2.43 5.37
N MET A 73 0.06 1.76 4.82
CA MET A 73 -0.38 0.46 5.31
C MET A 73 0.74 -0.57 5.21
N ALA A 74 1.56 -0.52 4.16
CA ALA A 74 2.71 -1.40 4.00
C ALA A 74 3.94 -1.03 4.88
N GLY A 75 3.85 0.02 5.70
CA GLY A 75 4.94 0.47 6.58
C GLY A 75 6.10 1.12 5.84
N LEU A 76 5.91 1.53 4.58
CA LEU A 76 6.94 2.21 3.81
C LEU A 76 7.09 3.66 4.29
N PRO A 77 8.31 4.22 4.25
CA PRO A 77 8.52 5.63 4.57
C PRO A 77 7.66 6.51 3.67
N LYS A 78 7.18 7.63 4.22
CA LYS A 78 6.33 8.58 3.50
C LYS A 78 7.02 8.94 2.17
N PRO A 79 6.35 8.81 1.01
CA PRO A 79 6.96 9.11 -0.26
C PRO A 79 7.44 10.56 -0.28
N THR A 80 8.76 10.76 -0.37
CA THR A 80 9.38 12.05 -0.63
C THR A 80 9.25 12.34 -2.12
N GLY A 81 8.14 13.00 -2.47
CA GLY A 81 7.94 13.59 -3.78
C GLY A 81 7.01 14.78 -3.59
N CYS A 82 7.42 15.97 -4.02
CA CYS A 82 6.60 17.16 -3.96
C CYS A 82 5.28 16.89 -4.67
N VAL A 83 4.18 17.00 -3.91
CA VAL A 83 2.87 17.37 -4.45
C VAL A 83 2.75 18.88 -4.47
#